data_AF-A0A0G1R380-F1
#
_entry.id   AF-A0A0G1R380-F1
#
_cell.length_a   1.000
_cell.length_b   1.000
_cell.length_c   1.000
_cell.angle_alpha   90.00
_cell.angle_beta   90.00
_cell.angle_gamma   90.00
#
_symmetry.space_group_name_H-M   'P 1'
#
loop_
_entity.id
_entity.type
_entity.pdbx_description
1 polymer ?
#
loop_
_entity_poly.entity_id
_entity_poly.type
_entity_poly.pdbx_seq_one_letter_code
_entity_poly.pdbx_strand_id
1 'polypeptide(L)'
;PYFLQLCRYVERNPLRARMVCKAEQWRWSSLWRREKGSEQQKKLLSLWPEDMPEDYLEYVNMHEPDEELKEIRYSVNRGKPYGGDSWVKRMIKKFDLESTVRNPWRPKKGS
;
A
#
# COMPACT_ATOMS: atom_id res chain seq x y z
N PRO A 1 1.19 -11.58 -1.44
CA PRO A 1 0.85 -10.66 -2.56
C PRO A 1 1.02 -9.18 -2.16
N TYR A 2 2.23 -8.62 -2.35
CA TYR A 2 2.54 -7.23 -1.95
C TYR A 2 1.70 -6.18 -2.70
N PHE A 3 1.31 -6.45 -3.94
CA PHE A 3 0.44 -5.58 -4.73
C PHE A 3 -0.93 -5.38 -4.05
N LEU A 4 -1.60 -6.47 -3.67
CA LEU A 4 -2.91 -6.40 -3.00
C LEU A 4 -2.84 -5.69 -1.65
N GLN A 5 -1.76 -5.89 -0.89
CA GLN A 5 -1.51 -5.19 0.37
C GLN A 5 -1.43 -3.68 0.16
N LEU A 6 -0.72 -3.23 -0.88
CA LEU A 6 -0.62 -1.81 -1.23
C LEU A 6 -1.95 -1.24 -1.74
N CYS A 7 -2.68 -1.97 -2.59
CA CYS A 7 -4.02 -1.58 -3.03
C CYS A 7 -4.96 -1.41 -1.84
N ARG A 8 -4.97 -2.37 -0.90
CA ARG A 8 -5.74 -2.30 0.34
C ARG A 8 -5.31 -1.11 1.20
N TYR A 9 -4.02 -0.88 1.40
CA TYR A 9 -3.51 0.25 2.18
C TYR A 9 -4.03 1.60 1.68
N VAL A 10 -4.05 1.79 0.35
CA VAL A 10 -4.54 3.01 -0.30
C VAL A 10 -6.07 3.10 -0.21
N GLU A 11 -6.77 2.04 -0.62
CA GLU A 11 -8.24 2.04 -0.72
C GLU A 11 -8.93 2.03 0.66
N ARG A 12 -8.28 1.50 1.71
CA ARG A 12 -8.73 1.53 3.10
C ARG A 12 -8.42 2.86 3.81
N ASN A 13 -7.61 3.75 3.23
CA ASN A 13 -7.21 4.99 3.89
C ASN A 13 -8.38 5.86 4.41
N PRO A 14 -9.49 6.06 3.67
CA PRO A 14 -10.64 6.82 4.17
C PRO A 14 -11.33 6.18 5.37
N LEU A 15 -11.41 4.85 5.40
CA LEU A 15 -11.95 4.08 6.53
C LEU A 15 -11.02 4.20 7.74
N ARG A 16 -9.70 4.05 7.53
CA ARG A 16 -8.68 4.24 8.57
C ARG A 16 -8.67 5.66 9.15
N ALA A 17 -8.95 6.67 8.32
CA ALA A 17 -9.11 8.07 8.71
C ALA A 17 -10.48 8.38 9.34
N ARG A 18 -11.36 7.37 9.52
CA ARG A 18 -12.72 7.51 10.08
C ARG A 18 -13.62 8.48 9.31
N MET A 19 -13.37 8.66 8.01
CA MET A 19 -14.19 9.51 7.14
C MET A 19 -15.45 8.78 6.64
N VAL A 20 -15.42 7.45 6.66
CA VAL A 20 -16.50 6.55 6.22
C VAL A 20 -16.56 5.33 7.12
N CYS A 21 -17.72 4.67 7.18
CA CYS A 21 -17.91 3.44 7.96
C CYS A 21 -17.45 2.19 7.21
N LYS A 22 -17.40 2.25 5.87
CA LYS A 22 -16.86 1.20 4.99
C LYS A 22 -16.04 1.80 3.87
N ALA A 23 -15.00 1.10 3.41
CA ALA A 23 -14.05 1.64 2.44
C ALA A 23 -14.71 2.02 1.10
N GLU A 24 -15.67 1.22 0.62
CA GLU A 24 -16.41 1.44 -0.63
C GLU A 24 -17.46 2.56 -0.57
N GLN A 25 -17.56 3.28 0.54
CA GLN A 25 -18.39 4.48 0.65
C GLN A 25 -17.65 5.75 0.21
N TRP A 26 -16.32 5.70 0.10
CA TRP A 26 -15.52 6.86 -0.29
C TRP A 26 -15.56 7.09 -1.81
N ARG A 27 -16.36 8.07 -2.26
CA ARG A 27 -16.62 8.35 -3.69
C ARG A 27 -15.37 8.65 -4.53
N TRP A 28 -14.29 9.06 -3.89
CA TRP A 28 -13.05 9.48 -4.56
C TRP A 28 -11.98 8.37 -4.60
N SER A 29 -12.33 7.10 -4.34
CA SER A 29 -11.41 5.95 -4.49
C SER A 29 -11.66 5.15 -5.77
N SER A 30 -10.64 4.42 -6.21
CA SER A 30 -10.77 3.36 -7.22
C SER A 30 -11.74 2.26 -6.79
N LEU A 31 -11.76 1.90 -5.50
CA LEU A 31 -12.69 0.92 -4.94
C LEU A 31 -14.14 1.33 -5.19
N TRP A 32 -14.52 2.58 -4.88
CA TRP A 32 -15.88 3.06 -5.15
C TRP A 32 -16.22 3.00 -6.65
N ARG A 33 -15.26 3.33 -7.53
CA ARG A 33 -15.48 3.27 -8.98
C ARG A 33 -15.70 1.84 -9.47
N ARG A 34 -15.01 0.85 -8.90
CA ARG A 34 -15.23 -0.58 -9.22
C ARG A 34 -16.63 -1.03 -8.79
N GLU A 35 -17.01 -0.74 -7.54
CA GLU A 35 -18.25 -1.22 -6.94
C GLU A 35 -19.51 -0.49 -7.42
N LYS A 36 -19.43 0.85 -7.54
CA LYS A 36 -20.61 1.73 -7.71
C LYS A 36 -20.47 2.70 -8.87
N GLY A 37 -19.32 2.72 -9.55
CA GLY A 37 -19.09 3.60 -10.68
C GLY A 37 -19.92 3.22 -11.90
N SER A 38 -20.24 4.21 -12.72
CA SER A 38 -20.77 3.99 -14.07
C SER A 38 -19.74 3.27 -14.95
N GLU A 39 -20.20 2.67 -16.05
CA GLU A 39 -19.32 2.01 -17.03
C GLU A 39 -18.22 2.93 -17.57
N GLN A 40 -18.51 4.21 -17.75
CA GLN A 40 -17.50 5.20 -18.14
C GLN A 40 -16.44 5.43 -17.05
N GLN A 41 -16.85 5.46 -15.77
CA GLN A 41 -15.93 5.62 -14.65
C GLN A 41 -15.08 4.38 -14.41
N LYS A 42 -15.63 3.18 -14.62
CA LYS A 42 -14.88 1.92 -14.52
C LYS A 42 -13.78 1.84 -15.58
N LYS A 43 -14.02 2.33 -16.80
CA LYS A 43 -13.02 2.41 -17.89
C LYS A 43 -11.80 3.30 -17.57
N LEU A 44 -11.85 4.13 -16.53
CA LEU A 44 -10.69 4.90 -16.07
C LEU A 44 -9.67 4.04 -15.31
N LEU A 45 -10.07 2.83 -14.88
CA LEU A 45 -9.21 1.93 -14.14
C LEU A 45 -8.52 0.97 -15.11
N SER A 46 -7.20 0.85 -15.00
CA SER A 46 -6.47 -0.22 -15.66
C SER A 46 -6.78 -1.55 -14.99
N LEU A 47 -6.68 -2.63 -15.77
CA LEU A 47 -6.65 -3.97 -15.22
C LEU A 47 -5.48 -4.11 -14.24
N TRP A 48 -5.69 -4.94 -13.23
CA TRP A 48 -4.62 -5.30 -12.32
C TRP A 48 -3.62 -6.24 -12.99
N PRO A 49 -2.35 -6.22 -12.56
CA PRO A 49 -1.34 -7.17 -13.05
C PRO A 49 -1.60 -8.61 -12.58
N GLU A 50 -2.46 -8.78 -11.58
CA GLU A 50 -2.90 -10.06 -11.02
C GLU A 50 -4.44 -10.06 -10.97
N ASP A 51 -5.05 -11.24 -11.00
CA ASP A 51 -6.50 -11.37 -10.89
C ASP A 51 -6.99 -10.81 -9.54
N MET A 52 -8.08 -10.04 -9.59
CA MET A 52 -8.71 -9.53 -8.37
C MET A 52 -9.39 -10.68 -7.63
N PRO A 53 -9.06 -10.91 -6.34
CA PRO A 53 -9.76 -11.90 -5.54
C PRO A 53 -11.25 -11.58 -5.44
N GLU A 54 -12.10 -12.60 -5.49
CA GLU A 54 -13.56 -12.44 -5.37
C GLU A 54 -13.97 -11.79 -4.04
N ASP A 55 -13.21 -12.06 -2.97
CA ASP A 55 -13.41 -11.55 -1.61
C ASP A 55 -12.67 -10.22 -1.36
N TYR A 56 -12.16 -9.55 -2.40
CA TYR A 56 -11.34 -8.35 -2.22
C TYR A 56 -12.06 -7.22 -1.45
N LEU A 57 -13.36 -7.01 -1.68
CA LEU A 57 -14.14 -6.00 -0.95
C LEU A 57 -14.21 -6.29 0.55
N GLU A 58 -14.35 -7.56 0.93
CA GLU A 58 -14.31 -8.00 2.33
C GLU A 58 -12.91 -7.81 2.90
N TYR A 59 -11.88 -8.23 2.16
CA TYR A 59 -10.48 -8.05 2.51
C TYR A 59 -10.12 -6.59 2.80
N VAL A 60 -10.58 -5.64 1.99
CA VAL A 60 -10.34 -4.20 2.24
C VAL A 60 -11.00 -3.73 3.53
N ASN A 61 -12.16 -4.27 3.91
CA ASN A 61 -12.89 -3.88 5.10
C ASN A 61 -12.45 -4.63 6.38
N MET A 62 -11.81 -5.79 6.28
CA MET A 62 -11.21 -6.52 7.42
C MET A 62 -10.15 -5.70 8.17
N HIS A 63 -9.91 -6.02 9.45
CA HIS A 63 -8.85 -5.40 10.24
C HIS A 63 -7.47 -5.57 9.59
N GLU A 64 -6.69 -4.49 9.55
CA GLU A 64 -5.33 -4.48 8.99
C GLU A 64 -4.35 -4.66 10.15
N PRO A 65 -3.45 -5.67 10.11
CA PRO A 65 -2.47 -5.88 11.18
C PRO A 65 -1.55 -4.67 11.33
N ASP A 66 -1.32 -4.23 12.57
CA ASP A 66 -0.48 -3.06 12.86
C ASP A 66 0.95 -3.21 12.33
N GLU A 67 1.50 -4.42 12.31
CA GLU A 67 2.84 -4.69 11.81
C GLU A 67 2.96 -4.49 10.29
N GLU A 68 1.97 -4.97 9.55
CA GLU A 68 1.89 -4.77 8.09
C GLU A 68 1.78 -3.28 7.77
N LEU A 69 0.93 -2.56 8.50
CA LEU A 69 0.76 -1.12 8.35
C LEU A 69 2.05 -0.34 8.67
N LYS A 70 2.80 -0.75 9.69
CA LYS A 70 4.11 -0.15 10.03
C LYS A 70 5.12 -0.35 8.91
N GLU A 71 5.23 -1.55 8.35
CA GLU A 71 6.18 -1.84 7.27
C GLU A 71 5.86 -1.07 5.98
N ILE A 72 4.57 -0.97 5.61
CA ILE A 72 4.13 -0.16 4.46
C ILE A 72 4.47 1.31 4.70
N ARG A 73 4.12 1.86 5.88
CA ARG A 73 4.41 3.26 6.21
C ARG A 73 5.90 3.55 6.24
N TYR A 74 6.71 2.65 6.78
CA TYR A 74 8.17 2.76 6.75
C TYR A 74 8.64 2.85 5.30
N SER A 75 8.16 1.96 4.43
CA SER A 75 8.51 1.94 3.01
C SER A 75 8.12 3.23 2.29
N VAL A 76 6.90 3.72 2.50
CA VAL A 76 6.41 5.00 1.94
C VAL A 76 7.24 6.18 2.43
N ASN A 77 7.52 6.27 3.72
CA ASN A 77 8.23 7.42 4.33
C ASN A 77 9.73 7.42 4.03
N ARG A 78 10.35 6.24 3.90
CA ARG A 78 11.79 6.09 3.70
C ARG A 78 12.18 5.91 2.24
N GLY A 79 11.23 5.63 1.36
CA GLY A 79 11.50 5.17 -0.01
C GLY A 79 12.14 3.77 -0.06
N LYS A 80 12.02 2.97 1.02
CA LYS A 80 12.51 1.58 1.03
C LYS A 80 11.60 0.75 0.10
N PRO A 81 12.17 -0.11 -0.77
CA PRO A 81 11.36 -1.07 -1.54
C PRO A 81 10.50 -1.95 -0.62
N TYR A 82 9.21 -2.11 -0.96
CA TYR A 82 8.29 -2.98 -0.23
C TYR A 82 8.16 -4.33 -0.93
N GLY A 83 8.43 -5.42 -0.23
CA GLY A 83 8.49 -6.75 -0.81
C GLY A 83 9.18 -7.76 0.10
N GLY A 84 9.49 -8.94 -0.42
CA GLY A 84 10.19 -9.97 0.36
C GLY A 84 11.63 -9.57 0.62
N ASP A 85 12.16 -9.91 1.80
CA ASP A 85 13.48 -9.45 2.27
C ASP A 85 14.61 -9.69 1.27
N SER A 86 14.64 -10.85 0.62
CA SER A 86 15.64 -11.20 -0.40
C SER A 86 15.53 -10.30 -1.63
N TRP A 87 14.30 -10.02 -2.08
CA TRP A 87 14.02 -9.11 -3.18
C TRP A 87 14.37 -7.66 -2.80
N VAL A 88 13.98 -7.21 -1.60
CA VAL A 88 14.27 -5.87 -1.10
C VAL A 88 15.78 -5.63 -1.01
N LYS A 89 16.55 -6.54 -0.41
CA LYS A 89 18.02 -6.45 -0.34
C LYS A 89 18.64 -6.35 -1.74
N ARG A 90 18.14 -7.13 -2.70
CA ARG A 90 18.59 -7.08 -4.09
C ARG A 90 18.27 -5.74 -4.76
N MET A 91 17.07 -5.21 -4.56
CA MET A 91 16.67 -3.91 -5.13
C MET A 91 17.45 -2.76 -4.51
N ILE A 92 17.67 -2.79 -3.19
CA ILE A 92 18.49 -1.80 -2.49
C ILE A 92 19.88 -1.73 -3.12
N LYS A 93 20.55 -2.89 -3.26
CA LYS A 93 21.88 -2.96 -3.86
C LYS A 93 21.89 -2.58 -5.35
N LYS A 94 20.84 -2.94 -6.10
CA LYS A 94 20.75 -2.69 -7.54
C LYS A 94 20.61 -1.19 -7.86
N PHE A 95 19.96 -0.45 -6.98
CA PHE A 95 19.61 0.96 -7.18
C PHE A 95 20.30 1.90 -6.18
N ASP A 96 21.33 1.43 -5.48
CA ASP A 96 22.10 2.20 -4.48
C ASP A 96 21.22 2.89 -3.42
N LEU A 97 20.19 2.19 -2.94
CA LEU A 97 19.18 2.71 -1.99
C LEU A 97 19.52 2.42 -0.53
N GLU A 98 20.78 2.17 -0.18
CA GLU A 98 21.18 1.84 1.20
C GLU A 98 20.82 2.96 2.18
N SER A 99 20.74 4.20 1.71
CA SER A 99 20.30 5.36 2.49
C SER A 99 18.87 5.23 3.02
N THR A 100 17.99 4.49 2.33
CA THR A 100 16.57 4.29 2.72
C THR A 100 16.43 3.45 3.98
N VAL A 101 17.34 2.50 4.19
CA VAL A 101 17.35 1.58 5.35
C VAL A 101 18.29 1.98 6.47
N ARG A 102 19.31 2.80 6.18
CA ARG A 102 20.20 3.34 7.21
C ARG A 102 19.46 4.33 8.10
N ASN A 103 19.86 4.44 9.35
CA ASN A 103 19.32 5.46 10.25
C ASN A 103 19.60 6.86 9.68
N PRO A 104 18.62 7.77 9.69
CA PRO A 104 18.88 9.15 9.36
C PRO A 104 19.86 9.76 10.37
N TRP A 105 20.79 10.59 9.88
CA TRP A 105 21.71 11.50 10.61
C TRP A 105 23.18 11.11 10.84
N ARG A 106 23.94 12.16 11.16
CA ARG A 106 25.37 12.26 11.48
C ARG A 106 25.81 11.12 12.43
N PRO A 107 26.99 10.54 12.23
CA PRO A 107 27.57 9.57 13.16
C PRO A 107 27.47 10.09 14.59
N LYS A 108 27.01 9.24 15.51
CA LYS A 108 27.01 9.58 16.94
C LYS A 108 28.46 9.87 17.32
N LYS A 109 28.71 10.97 18.05
CA LYS A 109 30.04 11.33 18.54
C LYS A 109 30.61 10.11 19.29
N GLY A 110 31.73 9.54 18.81
CA GLY A 110 32.40 8.37 19.40
C GLY A 110 32.14 7.02 18.72
N SER A 111 31.76 7.01 17.44
CA SER A 111 31.92 5.83 16.56
C SER A 111 33.19 5.95 15.74
#